data_AF-A0A4U1FQC2-F1
#
_entry.id   AF-A0A4U1FQC2-F1
#
_cell.length_a   1.000
_cell.length_b   1.000
_cell.length_c   1.000
_cell.angle_alpha   90.00
_cell.angle_beta   90.00
_cell.angle_gamma   90.00
#
_symmetry.space_group_name_H-M   'P 1'
#
loop_
_entity.id
_entity.type
_entity.pdbx_description
1 polymer ?
#
loop_
_entity_poly.entity_id
_entity_poly.type
_entity_poly.pdbx_seq_one_letter_code
_entity_poly.pdbx_strand_id
1 'polypeptide(L)'
;VVDARLVSVFDARELELVIAGTAEIDLSDWRNNTEYRGGYHDNHIVIRWFWAAVERFNNEQRLRLLQFVTGTSSIPYEGFASLRGSNGPRRFCVEKWGKITALPR
;
A
#
# COMPACT_ATOMS: atom_id res chain seq x y z
N VAL A 1 -4.94 -21.56 21.71
CA VAL A 1 -4.10 -21.03 22.81
C VAL A 1 -2.66 -21.34 22.44
N VAL A 2 -1.84 -20.31 22.22
CA VAL A 2 -0.43 -20.45 21.79
C VAL A 2 0.47 -20.26 23.02
N ASP A 3 1.51 -21.08 23.18
CA ASP A 3 2.45 -21.01 24.31
C ASP A 3 3.25 -19.69 24.27
N ALA A 4 3.24 -18.93 25.37
CA ALA A 4 3.88 -17.61 25.46
C ALA A 4 5.40 -17.67 25.20
N ARG A 5 6.05 -18.82 25.40
CA ARG A 5 7.48 -19.01 25.13
C ARG A 5 7.80 -19.14 23.64
N LEU A 6 6.83 -19.52 22.82
CA LEU A 6 6.98 -19.54 21.35
C LEU A 6 6.75 -18.14 20.75
N VAL A 7 5.94 -17.31 21.42
CA VAL A 7 5.66 -15.92 21.03
C VAL A 7 6.84 -15.00 21.35
N SER A 8 7.59 -15.26 22.44
CA SER A 8 8.75 -14.44 22.84
C SER A 8 9.98 -14.57 21.94
N VAL A 9 9.97 -15.49 20.98
CA VAL A 9 11.07 -15.70 20.02
C VAL A 9 10.98 -14.72 18.86
N PHE A 10 9.80 -14.14 18.61
CA PHE A 10 9.53 -13.24 17.50
C PHE A 10 9.61 -11.79 17.96
N ASP A 11 10.20 -10.92 17.12
CA ASP A 11 10.00 -9.49 17.25
C ASP A 11 8.53 -9.11 16.91
N ALA A 12 8.10 -7.89 17.26
CA ALA A 12 6.70 -7.48 17.05
C ALA A 12 6.24 -7.60 15.58
N ARG A 13 7.16 -7.43 14.62
CA ARG A 13 6.88 -7.51 13.18
C ARG A 13 6.82 -8.96 12.72
N GLU A 14 7.71 -9.81 13.22
CA GLU A 14 7.70 -11.24 12.93
C GLU A 14 6.45 -11.92 13.51
N LEU A 15 6.01 -11.50 14.70
CA LEU A 15 4.77 -12.00 15.30
C LEU A 15 3.53 -11.57 14.50
N GLU A 16 3.50 -10.32 14.02
CA GLU A 16 2.46 -9.84 13.11
C GLU A 16 2.44 -10.66 11.81
N LEU A 17 3.61 -10.92 11.22
CA LEU A 17 3.77 -11.71 10.00
C LEU A 17 3.30 -13.17 10.20
N VAL A 18 3.61 -13.78 11.35
CA VAL A 18 3.22 -15.16 11.69
C VAL A 18 1.72 -15.28 11.92
N ILE A 19 1.08 -14.26 12.49
CA ILE A 19 -0.37 -14.26 12.79
C ILE A 19 -1.20 -13.89 11.55
N ALA A 20 -0.77 -12.87 10.79
CA ALA A 20 -1.51 -12.36 9.64
C ALA A 20 -1.21 -13.11 8.33
N GLY A 21 -0.10 -13.87 8.29
CA GLY A 21 0.46 -14.41 7.06
C GLY A 21 1.16 -13.34 6.22
N THR A 22 1.86 -13.75 5.17
CA THR A 22 2.34 -12.81 4.14
C THR A 22 1.14 -12.34 3.34
N ALA A 23 0.59 -11.18 3.67
CA ALA A 23 -0.38 -10.50 2.82
C ALA A 23 0.32 -10.12 1.51
N GLU A 24 0.21 -10.97 0.49
CA GLU A 24 0.60 -10.60 -0.86
C GLU A 24 -0.34 -9.51 -1.34
N ILE A 25 0.25 -8.40 -1.78
CA ILE A 25 -0.53 -7.26 -2.28
C ILE A 25 -1.12 -7.61 -3.64
N ASP A 26 -2.45 -7.64 -3.71
CA ASP A 26 -3.18 -7.68 -4.97
C ASP A 26 -3.08 -6.32 -5.68
N LEU A 27 -2.28 -6.29 -6.75
CA LEU A 27 -2.06 -5.09 -7.56
C LEU A 27 -3.29 -4.68 -8.36
N SER A 28 -4.13 -5.63 -8.76
CA SER A 28 -5.36 -5.33 -9.50
C SER A 28 -6.35 -4.63 -8.58
N ASP A 29 -6.54 -5.16 -7.36
CA ASP A 29 -7.39 -4.53 -6.34
C ASP A 29 -6.88 -3.14 -5.98
N TRP A 30 -5.56 -2.98 -5.76
CA TRP A 30 -4.98 -1.67 -5.46
C TRP A 30 -5.24 -0.66 -6.57
N ARG A 31 -4.99 -1.03 -7.83
CA ARG A 31 -5.19 -0.13 -8.97
C ARG A 31 -6.66 0.23 -9.19
N ASN A 32 -7.55 -0.75 -9.11
CA ASN A 32 -9.00 -0.54 -9.30
C ASN A 32 -9.60 0.38 -8.21
N ASN A 33 -8.99 0.41 -7.03
CA ASN A 33 -9.42 1.25 -5.90
C ASN A 33 -8.58 2.52 -5.72
N THR A 34 -7.79 2.91 -6.73
CA THR A 34 -7.00 4.15 -6.71
C THR A 34 -7.76 5.31 -7.33
N GLU A 35 -7.77 6.45 -6.63
CA GLU A 35 -8.28 7.73 -7.13
C GLU A 35 -7.15 8.52 -7.84
N TYR A 36 -7.45 9.17 -8.95
CA TYR A 36 -6.51 10.02 -9.69
C TYR A 36 -6.97 11.47 -9.67
N ARG A 37 -6.05 12.41 -9.37
CA ARG A 37 -6.35 13.85 -9.25
C ARG A 37 -5.37 14.72 -10.04
N GLY A 38 -5.72 15.98 -10.26
CA GLY A 38 -4.87 16.95 -10.98
C GLY A 38 -4.73 16.68 -12.47
N GLY A 39 -5.75 16.07 -13.09
CA GLY A 39 -5.77 15.70 -14.51
C GLY A 39 -5.12 14.33 -14.83
N TYR A 40 -4.65 13.61 -13.82
CA TYR A 40 -4.31 12.20 -13.98
C TYR A 40 -5.57 11.34 -14.10
N HIS A 41 -5.44 10.25 -14.84
CA HIS A 41 -6.44 9.20 -15.04
C HIS A 41 -5.70 7.89 -15.35
N ASP A 42 -6.39 6.75 -15.32
CA ASP A 42 -5.76 5.43 -15.40
C ASP A 42 -4.90 5.23 -16.68
N ASN A 43 -5.37 5.76 -17.81
CA ASN A 43 -4.66 5.71 -19.09
C ASN A 43 -3.52 6.73 -19.25
N HIS A 44 -3.32 7.64 -18.29
CA HIS A 44 -2.29 8.67 -18.39
C HIS A 44 -0.90 8.02 -18.33
N ILE A 45 0.02 8.48 -19.19
CA ILE A 45 1.34 7.83 -19.37
C ILE A 45 2.12 7.69 -18.04
N VAL A 46 2.11 8.73 -17.21
CA VAL A 46 2.75 8.71 -15.88
C VAL A 46 2.11 7.68 -14.94
N ILE A 47 0.78 7.50 -14.99
CA ILE A 47 0.07 6.52 -14.18
C ILE A 47 0.39 5.09 -14.65
N ARG A 48 0.45 4.88 -15.97
CA ARG A 48 0.90 3.59 -16.53
C ARG A 48 2.33 3.26 -16.11
N TRP A 49 3.24 4.24 -16.09
CA TRP A 49 4.60 4.04 -15.61
C TRP A 49 4.69 3.79 -14.11
N PHE A 50 3.87 4.49 -13.32
CA PHE A 50 3.75 4.23 -11.89
C PHE A 50 3.39 2.75 -11.65
N TRP A 51 2.31 2.26 -12.25
CA TRP A 51 1.90 0.86 -12.06
C TRP A 51 2.90 -0.14 -12.63
N ALA A 52 3.54 0.15 -13.77
CA ALA A 52 4.60 -0.71 -14.31
C ALA A 52 5.83 -0.77 -13.38
N ALA A 53 6.12 0.28 -12.61
CA ALA A 53 7.15 0.26 -11.59
C ALA A 53 6.72 -0.57 -10.36
N VAL A 54 5.48 -0.37 -9.87
CA VAL A 54 4.93 -1.13 -8.74
C VAL A 54 4.83 -2.63 -9.05
N GLU A 55 4.53 -3.00 -10.29
CA GLU A 55 4.50 -4.38 -10.74
C GLU A 55 5.86 -5.07 -10.62
N ARG A 56 6.95 -4.32 -10.88
CA ARG A 56 8.34 -4.80 -10.73
C ARG A 56 8.83 -4.86 -9.30
N PHE A 57 8.10 -4.26 -8.35
CA PHE A 57 8.46 -4.32 -6.94
C PHE A 57 8.17 -5.70 -6.36
N ASN A 58 9.02 -6.14 -5.44
CA ASN A 58 8.70 -7.27 -4.57
C ASN A 58 7.66 -6.86 -3.50
N ASN A 59 7.08 -7.84 -2.78
CA ASN A 59 6.01 -7.55 -1.82
C ASN A 59 6.45 -6.57 -0.71
N GLU A 60 7.70 -6.68 -0.24
CA GLU A 60 8.25 -5.78 0.78
C GLU A 60 8.32 -4.32 0.28
N GLN A 61 8.78 -4.11 -0.95
CA GLN A 61 8.82 -2.79 -1.57
C GLN A 61 7.41 -2.20 -1.76
N ARG A 62 6.43 -3.04 -2.12
CA ARG A 62 5.03 -2.63 -2.23
C ARG A 62 4.44 -2.22 -0.88
N LEU A 63 4.73 -2.98 0.19
CA LEU A 63 4.32 -2.65 1.56
C LEU A 63 4.97 -1.35 2.05
N ARG A 64 6.26 -1.13 1.75
CA ARG A 64 6.94 0.13 2.07
C ARG A 64 6.36 1.32 1.32
N LEU A 65 6.01 1.14 0.04
CA LEU A 65 5.31 2.19 -0.73
C LEU A 65 3.94 2.49 -0.12
N LEU A 66 3.19 1.47 0.27
CA LEU A 66 1.90 1.65 0.93
C LEU A 66 2.08 2.44 2.23
N GLN A 67 3.01 2.01 3.10
CA GLN A 67 3.32 2.67 4.35
C GLN A 67 3.78 4.12 4.16
N PHE A 68 4.54 4.41 3.11
CA PHE A 68 4.94 5.76 2.78
C PHE A 68 3.73 6.67 2.51
N VAL A 69 2.72 6.17 1.79
CA VAL A 69 1.53 6.95 1.40
C VAL A 69 0.46 7.00 2.48
N THR A 70 0.22 5.89 3.17
CA THR A 70 -0.90 5.74 4.12
C THR A 70 -0.47 5.88 5.58
N GLY A 71 0.83 5.86 5.85
CA GLY A 71 1.39 5.80 7.22
C GLY A 71 1.35 4.39 7.84
N THR A 72 0.80 3.38 7.15
CA THR A 72 0.70 2.00 7.65
C THR A 72 0.97 0.97 6.56
N SER A 73 1.62 -0.13 6.91
CA SER A 73 1.80 -1.30 6.04
C SER A 73 0.60 -2.26 6.05
N SER A 74 -0.40 -2.03 6.90
CA SER A 74 -1.55 -2.91 7.04
C SER A 74 -2.62 -2.62 5.99
N ILE A 75 -3.09 -3.67 5.31
CA ILE A 75 -4.21 -3.60 4.36
C ILE A 75 -5.46 -4.17 5.06
N PRO A 76 -6.62 -3.50 4.98
CA PRO A 76 -7.87 -4.07 5.48
C PRO A 76 -8.15 -5.43 4.84
N TYR A 77 -8.73 -6.36 5.60
CA TYR A 77 -9.08 -7.68 5.06
C TYR A 77 -10.06 -7.59 3.86
N GLU A 78 -10.84 -6.51 3.79
CA GLU A 78 -11.78 -6.19 2.69
C GLU A 78 -11.08 -5.59 1.46
N GLY A 79 -9.76 -5.44 1.47
CA GLY A 79 -8.96 -4.91 0.36
C GLY A 79 -8.82 -3.38 0.36
N PHE A 80 -8.35 -2.85 -0.77
CA PHE A 80 -8.02 -1.43 -0.94
C PHE A 80 -9.24 -0.50 -0.99
N ALA A 81 -10.44 -1.05 -1.25
CA ALA A 81 -11.70 -0.31 -1.22
C ALA A 81 -12.01 0.24 0.19
N SER A 82 -11.59 -0.50 1.23
CA SER A 82 -11.89 -0.20 2.64
C SER A 82 -10.76 0.54 3.35
N LEU A 83 -9.81 1.14 2.61
CA LEU A 83 -8.75 1.97 3.19
C LEU A 83 -9.35 3.13 4.00
N ARG A 84 -8.68 3.45 5.12
CA ARG A 84 -9.09 4.51 6.06
C ARG A 84 -7.97 5.52 6.24
N GLY A 85 -8.33 6.80 6.18
CA GLY A 85 -7.49 7.91 6.59
C GLY A 85 -7.93 8.48 7.93
N SER A 86 -7.31 9.60 8.33
CA SER A 86 -7.58 10.29 9.60
C SER A 86 -9.05 10.69 9.81
N ASN A 87 -9.79 10.92 8.72
CA ASN A 87 -11.15 11.47 8.75
C ASN A 87 -12.22 10.46 8.27
N GLY A 88 -11.88 9.16 8.21
CA GLY A 88 -12.80 8.10 7.75
C GLY A 88 -12.30 7.37 6.50
N PRO A 89 -13.22 6.71 5.75
CA PRO A 89 -12.87 5.98 4.54
C PRO A 89 -12.15 6.88 3.52
N ARG A 90 -10.98 6.43 3.05
CA ARG A 90 -10.15 7.18 2.10
C ARG A 90 -9.41 6.21 1.19
N ARG A 91 -9.69 6.30 -0.10
CA ARG A 91 -9.00 5.52 -1.13
C ARG A 91 -7.54 5.97 -1.28
N PHE A 92 -6.70 5.07 -1.77
CA PHE A 92 -5.38 5.42 -2.25
C PHE A 92 -5.51 6.47 -3.37
N CYS A 93 -4.66 7.49 -3.39
CA CYS A 93 -4.79 8.60 -4.31
C CYS A 93 -3.45 8.98 -4.93
N VAL A 94 -3.41 9.15 -6.25
CA VAL A 94 -2.26 9.70 -6.98
C VAL A 94 -2.66 11.04 -7.58
N GLU A 95 -2.03 12.10 -7.10
CA GLU A 95 -2.31 13.47 -7.51
C GLU A 95 -1.13 14.05 -8.29
N LYS A 96 -1.43 14.72 -9.41
CA LYS A 96 -0.41 15.50 -10.13
C LYS A 96 -0.02 16.71 -9.30
N TRP A 97 1.22 16.74 -8.82
CA TRP A 97 1.70 17.81 -7.96
C TRP A 97 3.15 18.21 -8.29
N GLY A 98 3.46 19.50 -8.10
CA GLY A 98 4.83 20.01 -8.14
C GLY A 98 5.46 20.10 -9.53
N LYS A 99 6.79 20.25 -9.54
CA LYS A 99 7.64 20.27 -10.74
C LYS A 99 8.20 18.87 -10.99
N ILE A 100 8.59 18.59 -12.23
CA ILE A 100 9.14 17.29 -12.67
C ILE A 100 10.46 16.96 -11.93
N THR A 101 11.17 17.98 -11.43
CA THR A 101 12.41 17.83 -10.66
C THR A 101 12.19 17.58 -9.17
N ALA A 102 10.95 17.64 -8.67
CA ALA A 102 10.63 17.37 -7.28
C ALA A 102 10.39 15.87 -7.06
N LEU A 103 10.82 15.35 -5.91
CA LEU A 103 10.47 14.00 -5.48
C LEU A 103 8.99 13.94 -5.06
N PRO A 104 8.33 12.78 -5.21
CA PRO A 104 6.97 12.55 -4.69
C PRO A 104 6.87 12.86 -3.19
N ARG A 105 5.69 13.32 -2.78
CA ARG A 105 5.35 13.65 -1.39
C ARG A 105 4.05 12.98 -1.00
#